data_AF-A0A1D2NF71-F1
#
_entry.id   AF-A0A1D2NF71-F1
#
_cell.length_a   1.000
_cell.length_b   1.000
_cell.length_c   1.000
_cell.angle_alpha   90.00
_cell.angle_beta   90.00
_cell.angle_gamma   90.00
#
_symmetry.space_group_name_H-M   'P 1'
#
loop_
_entity.id
_entity.type
_entity.pdbx_description
1 polymer ?
#
loop_
_entity_poly.entity_id
_entity_poly.type
_entity_poly.pdbx_seq_one_letter_code
_entity_poly.pdbx_strand_id
1 'polypeptide(L)'
;MKALRGKWTNVFHRIQRQPDPLSLFGIRIFSWKVNDKGNARNCVIFRSKHSRSESTSFRPAIPDPRKKSSSRSSEMSWFVIGVESKTSFTKLIQRTFPWAQIVHQDHYFYDDDWPHHIRVPEAENHVNYEIFNALNMDKMYKDVQNILEGPPKFTQPEKQLEVDSNVGDKAETPNFDEATEKFIQQIPPLKVNVSKYNHVPILIIEGFTIFASQFLFDKCHARFFFSLDKETCQQRRSERNYFPPDSPNYFKKIVWPEYEKHLDQFINKRPGLTVFEGDESMETILRNAVQIITCRLEEKNQKNTISSSTIAV
;
A
#
# COMPACT_ATOMS: atom_id res chain seq x y z
N MET A 1 1.54 -4.42 -74.06
CA MET A 1 2.65 -5.39 -73.99
C MET A 1 2.62 -6.09 -72.63
N LYS A 2 2.71 -7.43 -72.67
CA LYS A 2 2.98 -8.46 -71.63
C LYS A 2 3.36 -7.95 -70.22
N ALA A 3 2.62 -8.32 -69.16
CA ALA A 3 2.80 -9.51 -68.27
C ALA A 3 4.11 -9.45 -67.45
N LEU A 4 4.10 -9.58 -66.12
CA LEU A 4 4.11 -10.90 -65.44
C LEU A 4 3.80 -10.84 -63.93
N ARG A 5 3.27 -11.98 -63.46
CA ARG A 5 2.95 -12.37 -62.07
C ARG A 5 4.17 -12.94 -61.32
N GLY A 6 4.06 -12.99 -59.99
CA GLY A 6 4.66 -14.03 -59.10
C GLY A 6 5.88 -13.55 -58.31
N LYS A 7 6.22 -14.03 -57.11
CA LYS A 7 5.72 -15.09 -56.21
C LYS A 7 6.35 -14.83 -54.82
N TRP A 8 5.72 -15.34 -53.77
CA TRP A 8 6.28 -15.50 -52.42
C TRP A 8 7.35 -16.61 -52.38
N THR A 9 8.42 -16.43 -51.59
CA THR A 9 9.09 -17.48 -50.76
C THR A 9 9.94 -16.85 -49.64
N ASN A 10 9.83 -17.43 -48.44
CA ASN A 10 10.61 -17.18 -47.22
C ASN A 10 12.12 -17.46 -47.36
N VAL A 11 12.96 -16.85 -46.49
CA VAL A 11 13.74 -17.52 -45.41
C VAL A 11 14.76 -16.53 -44.77
N PHE A 12 14.80 -16.60 -43.43
CA PHE A 12 15.67 -15.96 -42.41
C PHE A 12 17.16 -15.75 -42.75
N HIS A 13 17.76 -14.67 -42.20
CA HIS A 13 18.76 -14.77 -41.13
C HIS A 13 18.84 -13.49 -40.26
N ARG A 14 18.97 -13.74 -38.96
CA ARG A 14 18.97 -12.86 -37.78
C ARG A 14 20.41 -12.59 -37.37
N ILE A 15 20.82 -11.34 -37.18
CA ILE A 15 21.89 -10.97 -36.22
C ILE A 15 21.48 -9.68 -35.50
N GLN A 16 21.41 -9.79 -34.18
CA GLN A 16 21.09 -8.75 -33.21
C GLN A 16 22.26 -7.77 -33.02
N ARG A 17 21.95 -6.51 -32.75
CA ARG A 17 22.75 -5.66 -31.84
C ARG A 17 21.80 -5.09 -30.78
N GLN A 18 22.05 -5.49 -29.54
CA GLN A 18 21.44 -4.99 -28.31
C GLN A 18 21.97 -3.57 -28.00
N PRO A 19 21.19 -2.72 -27.31
CA PRO A 19 21.73 -1.78 -26.36
C PRO A 19 21.55 -2.30 -24.92
N ASP A 20 22.65 -2.28 -24.15
CA ASP A 20 22.71 -2.52 -22.71
C ASP A 20 21.86 -1.51 -21.92
N PRO A 21 21.06 -1.93 -20.91
CA PRO A 21 20.49 -1.03 -19.91
C PRO A 21 21.13 -1.24 -18.53
N LEU A 22 22.37 -0.79 -18.35
CA LEU A 22 22.97 -0.55 -17.03
C LEU A 22 23.91 0.66 -17.11
N SER A 23 23.35 1.88 -17.04
CA SER A 23 23.98 3.01 -16.35
C SER A 23 23.05 4.23 -16.41
N LEU A 24 22.62 4.71 -15.25
CA LEU A 24 22.29 6.12 -15.00
C LEU A 24 22.21 6.32 -13.48
N PHE A 25 23.31 5.98 -12.80
CA PHE A 25 23.62 6.54 -11.48
C PHE A 25 24.28 7.90 -11.70
N GLY A 26 23.52 8.97 -11.50
CA GLY A 26 23.99 10.35 -11.53
C GLY A 26 24.22 10.87 -10.12
N ILE A 27 25.41 10.60 -9.58
CA ILE A 27 25.90 11.01 -8.27
C ILE A 27 26.12 12.54 -8.22
N ARG A 28 25.62 13.20 -7.17
CA ARG A 28 26.28 14.38 -6.56
C ARG A 28 26.36 14.17 -5.05
N ILE A 29 27.58 14.04 -4.56
CA ILE A 29 27.90 13.82 -3.15
C ILE A 29 27.84 15.16 -2.43
N PHE A 30 26.98 15.29 -1.42
CA PHE A 30 27.22 16.20 -0.30
C PHE A 30 27.41 15.34 0.96
N SER A 31 28.65 15.29 1.43
CA SER A 31 29.04 14.64 2.67
C SER A 31 28.60 15.51 3.85
N TRP A 32 27.87 14.91 4.80
CA TRP A 32 27.84 15.39 6.18
C TRP A 32 28.39 14.28 7.09
N LYS A 33 29.43 14.63 7.84
CA LYS A 33 30.04 13.80 8.88
C LYS A 33 29.02 13.53 10.00
N VAL A 34 28.72 12.27 10.24
CA VAL A 34 28.16 11.83 11.52
C VAL A 34 29.33 11.60 12.48
N ASN A 35 29.20 12.16 13.68
CA ASN A 35 30.16 12.12 14.76
C ASN A 35 30.17 10.75 15.48
N ASP A 36 31.37 10.19 15.64
CA ASP A 36 31.66 8.92 16.31
C ASP A 36 31.44 8.98 17.82
N LYS A 37 30.19 8.98 18.30
CA LYS A 37 29.85 8.53 19.67
C LYS A 37 28.45 7.92 19.70
N GLY A 38 28.37 6.62 19.45
CA GLY A 38 27.19 5.82 19.77
C GLY A 38 26.87 5.92 21.26
N ASN A 39 25.90 6.76 21.61
CA ASN A 39 24.92 6.62 22.70
C ASN A 39 24.19 7.96 22.95
N ALA A 40 22.85 7.90 22.98
CA ALA A 40 22.00 8.24 24.14
C ALA A 40 20.64 8.85 23.76
N ARG A 41 19.58 8.16 24.23
CA ARG A 41 18.47 8.68 25.06
C ARG A 41 18.04 10.14 24.84
N ASN A 42 16.81 10.33 24.37
CA ASN A 42 15.72 11.01 25.09
C ASN A 42 14.48 11.09 24.20
N CYS A 43 13.47 10.26 24.49
CA CYS A 43 12.12 10.45 24.00
C CYS A 43 11.46 11.51 24.89
N VAL A 44 11.44 12.76 24.44
CA VAL A 44 10.75 13.85 25.14
C VAL A 44 9.27 13.79 24.76
N ILE A 45 8.45 13.32 25.70
CA ILE A 45 6.99 13.36 25.62
C ILE A 45 6.54 14.80 25.92
N PHE A 46 6.02 15.50 24.92
CA PHE A 46 5.28 16.74 25.16
C PHE A 46 3.87 16.40 25.66
N ARG A 47 3.62 16.64 26.96
CA ARG A 47 2.27 16.67 27.53
C ARG A 47 1.64 18.04 27.23
N SER A 48 0.63 18.06 26.36
CA SER A 48 -0.27 19.21 26.22
C SER A 48 -1.28 19.22 27.38
N LYS A 49 -1.41 20.37 28.04
CA LYS A 49 -2.43 20.64 29.07
C LYS A 49 -3.70 21.11 28.36
N HIS A 50 -4.79 20.35 28.46
CA HIS A 50 -6.13 20.86 28.11
C HIS A 50 -6.72 21.66 29.27
N SER A 51 -7.17 22.88 28.95
CA SER A 51 -7.98 23.75 29.78
C SER A 51 -9.41 23.21 29.90
N ARG A 52 -9.96 23.33 31.11
CA ARG A 52 -11.35 23.04 31.45
C ARG A 52 -12.30 24.09 30.87
N SER A 53 -13.43 23.64 30.34
CA SER A 53 -14.69 24.37 30.42
C SER A 53 -15.82 23.41 30.76
N GLU A 54 -16.57 23.75 31.80
CA GLU A 54 -17.89 23.24 32.22
C GLU A 54 -18.91 23.36 31.07
N SER A 55 -20.06 22.69 30.97
CA SER A 55 -20.83 21.72 31.76
C SER A 55 -22.01 21.31 30.84
N THR A 56 -22.43 20.05 30.83
CA THR A 56 -23.85 19.69 30.72
C THR A 56 -24.03 18.26 31.23
N SER A 57 -24.92 18.10 32.20
CA SER A 57 -25.20 16.85 32.89
C SER A 57 -26.00 15.89 32.00
N PHE A 58 -25.39 14.78 31.59
CA PHE A 58 -26.09 13.60 31.09
C PHE A 58 -25.91 12.46 32.11
N ARG A 59 -27.01 11.97 32.67
CA ARG A 59 -27.02 10.80 33.56
C ARG A 59 -26.81 9.53 32.71
N PRO A 60 -25.90 8.61 33.06
CA PRO A 60 -25.77 7.36 32.33
C PRO A 60 -26.88 6.37 32.72
N ALA A 61 -27.49 5.75 31.72
CA ALA A 61 -28.43 4.65 31.89
C ALA A 61 -27.72 3.41 32.45
N ILE A 62 -28.37 2.73 33.41
CA ILE A 62 -27.92 1.49 34.04
C ILE A 62 -28.00 0.35 33.00
N PRO A 63 -26.96 -0.45 32.76
CA PRO A 63 -27.02 -1.58 31.82
C PRO A 63 -27.90 -2.73 32.35
N ASP A 64 -28.74 -3.29 31.47
CA ASP A 64 -29.59 -4.47 31.72
C ASP A 64 -28.74 -5.72 32.04
N PRO A 65 -28.97 -6.42 33.18
CA PRO A 65 -28.19 -7.59 33.60
C PRO A 65 -28.30 -8.84 32.71
N ARG A 66 -29.06 -8.81 31.60
CA ARG A 66 -29.39 -10.03 30.82
C ARG A 66 -28.65 -10.22 29.50
N LYS A 67 -27.55 -9.51 29.23
CA LYS A 67 -26.62 -9.90 28.16
C LYS A 67 -25.62 -10.93 28.69
N LYS A 68 -25.93 -12.20 28.43
CA LYS A 68 -25.03 -13.35 28.66
C LYS A 68 -23.66 -13.04 28.05
N SER A 69 -22.64 -13.06 28.90
CA SER A 69 -21.22 -12.98 28.55
C SER A 69 -20.88 -14.13 27.60
N SER A 70 -20.67 -13.84 26.32
CA SER A 70 -19.95 -14.76 25.45
C SER A 70 -18.50 -14.80 25.93
N SER A 71 -18.02 -16.00 26.24
CA SER A 71 -16.64 -16.31 26.59
C SER A 71 -15.66 -15.48 25.74
N ARG A 72 -14.84 -14.68 26.42
CA ARG A 72 -13.78 -13.87 25.83
C ARG A 72 -12.71 -14.83 25.27
N SER A 73 -12.92 -15.29 24.04
CA SER A 73 -11.81 -15.79 23.23
C SER A 73 -10.76 -14.67 23.20
N SER A 74 -9.49 -15.03 23.35
CA SER A 74 -8.41 -14.08 23.12
C SER A 74 -8.54 -13.58 21.68
N GLU A 75 -9.15 -12.41 21.51
CA GLU A 75 -9.46 -11.81 20.22
C GLU A 75 -8.11 -11.58 19.51
N MET A 76 -7.81 -12.44 18.53
CA MET A 76 -6.60 -12.33 17.72
C MET A 76 -6.70 -11.03 16.93
N SER A 77 -6.13 -9.97 17.47
CA SER A 77 -6.24 -8.63 16.91
C SER A 77 -5.32 -8.50 15.69
N TRP A 78 -5.91 -8.18 14.54
CA TRP A 78 -5.21 -7.90 13.29
C TRP A 78 -4.10 -6.85 13.43
N PHE A 79 -2.97 -7.08 12.77
CA PHE A 79 -1.95 -6.08 12.53
C PHE A 79 -2.13 -5.50 11.13
N VAL A 80 -2.34 -4.20 11.04
CA VAL A 80 -2.71 -3.53 9.79
C VAL A 80 -1.58 -2.63 9.32
N ILE A 81 -1.20 -2.75 8.05
CA ILE A 81 -0.16 -1.96 7.39
C ILE A 81 -0.84 -1.12 6.31
N GLY A 82 -0.65 0.20 6.33
CA GLY A 82 -1.06 1.08 5.23
C GLY A 82 0.13 1.41 4.34
N VAL A 83 -0.03 1.31 3.02
CA VAL A 83 1.00 1.62 2.03
C VAL A 83 0.44 2.52 0.93
N GLU A 84 1.07 3.68 0.69
CA GLU A 84 0.79 4.51 -0.48
C GLU A 84 1.91 4.47 -1.52
N SER A 85 1.51 4.19 -2.77
CA SER A 85 2.26 4.39 -4.03
C SER A 85 3.36 3.40 -4.47
N LYS A 86 3.37 2.13 -4.04
CA LYS A 86 4.13 1.08 -4.76
C LYS A 86 3.66 -0.36 -4.51
N THR A 87 2.88 -0.90 -5.43
CA THR A 87 2.41 -2.30 -5.44
C THR A 87 3.55 -3.32 -5.34
N SER A 88 4.71 -3.03 -5.96
CA SER A 88 5.90 -3.90 -5.87
C SER A 88 6.47 -3.98 -4.45
N PHE A 89 6.34 -2.92 -3.64
CA PHE A 89 6.82 -2.91 -2.26
C PHE A 89 5.89 -3.72 -1.35
N THR A 90 4.58 -3.60 -1.53
CA THR A 90 3.60 -4.44 -0.83
C THR A 90 3.86 -5.92 -1.06
N LYS A 91 4.21 -6.32 -2.29
CA LYS A 91 4.63 -7.69 -2.59
C LYS A 91 5.90 -8.12 -1.88
N LEU A 92 6.88 -7.23 -1.72
CA LEU A 92 8.08 -7.54 -0.95
C LEU A 92 7.78 -7.73 0.54
N ILE A 93 6.84 -6.95 1.09
CA ILE A 93 6.32 -7.17 2.45
C ILE A 93 5.62 -8.52 2.52
N GLN A 94 4.72 -8.84 1.58
CA GLN A 94 4.02 -10.13 1.56
C GLN A 94 4.97 -11.31 1.40
N ARG A 95 6.03 -11.20 0.59
CA ARG A 95 7.09 -12.21 0.51
C ARG A 95 7.80 -12.41 1.85
N THR A 96 7.94 -11.34 2.63
CA THR A 96 8.51 -11.39 3.99
C THR A 96 7.51 -11.95 5.00
N PHE A 97 6.22 -11.66 4.86
CA PHE A 97 5.11 -12.14 5.71
C PHE A 97 4.08 -12.90 4.86
N PRO A 98 4.32 -14.18 4.51
CA PRO A 98 3.52 -14.90 3.50
C PRO A 98 2.03 -15.06 3.83
N TRP A 99 1.66 -14.96 5.10
CA TRP A 99 0.26 -15.04 5.56
C TRP A 99 -0.46 -13.68 5.54
N ALA A 100 0.20 -12.61 5.07
CA ALA A 100 -0.42 -11.29 4.95
C ALA A 100 -1.43 -11.27 3.81
N GLN A 101 -2.62 -10.73 4.10
CA GLN A 101 -3.64 -10.43 3.11
C GLN A 101 -3.46 -9.00 2.58
N ILE A 102 -3.84 -8.77 1.33
CA ILE A 102 -3.75 -7.45 0.69
C ILE A 102 -5.13 -7.00 0.23
N VAL A 103 -5.45 -5.73 0.49
CA VAL A 103 -6.59 -5.02 -0.10
C VAL A 103 -6.03 -3.92 -0.99
N HIS A 104 -6.40 -3.96 -2.27
CA HIS A 104 -5.99 -2.98 -3.29
C HIS A 104 -7.08 -1.92 -3.45
N GLN A 105 -6.76 -0.65 -3.22
CA GLN A 105 -7.70 0.47 -3.40
C GLN A 105 -8.23 0.55 -4.84
N ASP A 106 -7.40 0.20 -5.82
CA ASP A 106 -7.76 0.26 -7.24
C ASP A 106 -8.92 -0.70 -7.61
N HIS A 107 -9.21 -1.72 -6.80
CA HIS A 107 -10.37 -2.59 -6.99
C HIS A 107 -11.71 -1.92 -6.67
N TYR A 108 -11.67 -0.66 -6.21
CA TYR A 108 -12.84 0.08 -5.77
C TYR A 108 -13.14 1.26 -6.68
N PHE A 109 -12.52 1.40 -7.85
CA PHE A 109 -12.96 2.39 -8.84
C PHE A 109 -14.42 2.14 -9.26
N TYR A 110 -15.17 3.22 -9.43
CA TYR A 110 -16.44 3.16 -10.15
C TYR A 110 -16.17 3.01 -11.65
N ASP A 111 -17.08 2.32 -12.34
CA ASP A 111 -17.04 2.17 -13.80
C ASP A 111 -17.06 3.54 -14.50
N ASP A 112 -16.49 3.62 -15.70
CA ASP A 112 -16.31 4.87 -16.46
C ASP A 112 -17.61 5.64 -16.76
N ASP A 113 -18.74 4.91 -16.82
CA ASP A 113 -20.07 5.44 -17.08
C ASP A 113 -20.82 5.87 -15.80
N TRP A 114 -20.19 5.75 -14.63
CA TRP A 114 -20.81 6.17 -13.37
C TRP A 114 -21.18 7.67 -13.41
N PRO A 115 -22.47 8.01 -13.18
CA PRO A 115 -23.01 9.33 -13.51
C PRO A 115 -22.49 10.45 -12.60
N HIS A 116 -21.87 10.11 -11.48
CA HIS A 116 -21.39 11.07 -10.49
C HIS A 116 -19.87 11.28 -10.56
N HIS A 117 -19.21 10.75 -11.60
CA HIS A 117 -17.80 11.04 -11.85
C HIS A 117 -17.59 12.54 -11.99
N ILE A 118 -16.56 13.06 -11.32
CA ILE A 118 -16.12 14.43 -11.51
C ILE A 118 -15.28 14.45 -12.78
N ARG A 119 -15.78 15.11 -13.82
CA ARG A 119 -15.09 15.26 -15.10
C ARG A 119 -14.39 16.60 -15.18
N VAL A 120 -13.31 16.63 -15.94
CA VAL A 120 -12.40 17.76 -16.06
C VAL A 120 -12.56 18.38 -17.45
N PRO A 121 -13.27 19.52 -17.60
CA PRO A 121 -13.49 20.15 -18.91
C PRO A 121 -12.20 20.44 -19.67
N GLU A 122 -11.15 20.85 -18.96
CA GLU A 122 -9.85 21.22 -19.52
C GLU A 122 -9.01 20.02 -20.00
N ALA A 123 -9.44 18.80 -19.68
CA ALA A 123 -8.79 17.56 -20.05
C ALA A 123 -9.72 16.69 -20.92
N GLU A 124 -10.40 17.31 -21.88
CA GLU A 124 -11.34 16.65 -22.80
C GLU A 124 -12.51 15.96 -22.08
N ASN A 125 -12.96 16.55 -20.97
CA ASN A 125 -14.01 16.00 -20.13
C ASN A 125 -13.70 14.59 -19.57
N HIS A 126 -12.40 14.29 -19.44
CA HIS A 126 -11.89 13.05 -18.85
C HIS A 126 -12.25 13.00 -17.35
N VAL A 127 -12.46 11.80 -16.82
CA VAL A 127 -12.79 11.58 -15.41
C VAL A 127 -11.56 11.88 -14.56
N ASN A 128 -11.73 12.56 -13.43
CA ASN A 128 -10.68 12.71 -12.44
C ASN A 128 -10.62 11.43 -11.59
N TYR A 129 -9.74 10.49 -11.96
CA TYR A 129 -9.50 9.25 -11.20
C TYR A 129 -8.61 9.44 -9.96
N GLU A 130 -8.08 10.64 -9.74
CA GLU A 130 -7.07 10.91 -8.69
C GLU A 130 -7.70 11.37 -7.37
N ILE A 131 -9.02 11.25 -7.25
CA ILE A 131 -9.80 11.73 -6.09
C ILE A 131 -10.66 10.63 -5.49
N PHE A 132 -11.01 10.80 -4.22
CA PHE A 132 -11.89 9.87 -3.47
C PHE A 132 -13.22 9.59 -4.15
N ASN A 133 -13.78 10.58 -4.84
CA ASN A 133 -15.07 10.44 -5.50
C ASN A 133 -15.06 9.45 -6.67
N ALA A 134 -13.90 9.13 -7.24
CA ALA A 134 -13.79 8.10 -8.27
C ALA A 134 -13.88 6.68 -7.69
N LEU A 135 -13.88 6.53 -6.36
CA LEU A 135 -13.79 5.26 -5.65
C LEU A 135 -15.04 4.99 -4.80
N ASN A 136 -15.51 3.75 -4.81
CA ASN A 136 -16.49 3.20 -3.89
C ASN A 136 -15.86 2.91 -2.51
N MET A 137 -15.52 3.99 -1.80
CA MET A 137 -14.87 3.91 -0.49
C MET A 137 -15.78 3.26 0.56
N ASP A 138 -17.10 3.40 0.46
CA ASP A 138 -18.03 2.72 1.36
C ASP A 138 -17.94 1.20 1.27
N LYS A 139 -17.82 0.67 0.04
CA LYS A 139 -17.56 -0.76 -0.16
C LYS A 139 -16.19 -1.15 0.40
N MET A 140 -15.15 -0.35 0.15
CA MET A 140 -13.81 -0.61 0.69
C MET A 140 -13.81 -0.64 2.22
N TYR A 141 -14.50 0.29 2.88
CA TYR A 141 -14.60 0.34 4.34
C TYR A 141 -15.30 -0.90 4.87
N LYS A 142 -16.44 -1.29 4.28
CA LYS A 142 -17.16 -2.51 4.65
C LYS A 142 -16.29 -3.76 4.50
N ASP A 143 -15.60 -3.90 3.37
CA ASP A 143 -14.72 -5.04 3.12
C ASP A 143 -13.57 -5.11 4.14
N VAL A 144 -12.93 -3.97 4.43
CA VAL A 144 -11.89 -3.89 5.47
C VAL A 144 -12.46 -4.23 6.85
N GLN A 145 -13.64 -3.74 7.21
CA GLN A 145 -14.29 -4.10 8.49
C GLN A 145 -14.57 -5.60 8.58
N ASN A 146 -15.16 -6.16 7.54
CA ASN A 146 -15.47 -7.58 7.48
C ASN A 146 -14.22 -8.45 7.63
N ILE A 147 -13.07 -8.04 7.06
CA ILE A 147 -11.79 -8.72 7.26
C ILE A 147 -11.35 -8.63 8.73
N LEU A 148 -11.40 -7.44 9.31
CA LEU A 148 -10.92 -7.19 10.67
C LEU A 148 -11.78 -7.84 11.76
N GLU A 149 -13.08 -7.98 11.52
CA GLU A 149 -14.04 -8.63 12.42
C GLU A 149 -14.16 -10.14 12.16
N GLY A 150 -13.79 -10.59 10.97
CA GLY A 150 -13.84 -11.99 10.57
C GLY A 150 -12.74 -12.84 11.22
N PRO A 151 -12.90 -14.18 11.22
CA PRO A 151 -11.85 -15.07 11.68
C PRO A 151 -10.58 -14.85 10.84
N PRO A 152 -9.40 -14.76 11.48
CA PRO A 152 -8.13 -14.67 10.78
C PRO A 152 -7.98 -15.75 9.71
N LYS A 153 -7.90 -15.37 8.43
CA LYS A 153 -7.53 -16.32 7.38
C LYS A 153 -6.03 -16.23 7.17
N PHE A 154 -5.30 -17.23 7.65
CA PHE A 154 -3.89 -17.37 7.32
C PHE A 154 -3.81 -17.98 5.92
N THR A 155 -3.39 -17.20 4.93
CA THR A 155 -3.02 -17.74 3.64
C THR A 155 -1.85 -18.70 3.89
N GLN A 156 -2.08 -20.01 3.70
CA GLN A 156 -0.96 -20.92 3.65
C GLN A 156 -0.17 -20.60 2.38
N PRO A 157 1.18 -20.61 2.42
CA PRO A 157 1.94 -20.56 1.18
C PRO A 157 1.50 -21.76 0.35
N GLU A 158 0.85 -21.49 -0.79
CA GLU A 158 0.33 -22.53 -1.66
C GLU A 158 1.48 -23.50 -1.99
N LYS A 159 1.30 -24.80 -1.66
CA LYS A 159 1.99 -25.84 -2.42
C LYS A 159 1.58 -25.59 -3.87
N GLN A 160 2.55 -25.50 -4.77
CA GLN A 160 2.31 -25.46 -6.22
C GLN A 160 1.31 -26.56 -6.57
N LEU A 161 0.04 -26.18 -6.76
CA LEU A 161 -0.98 -27.07 -7.28
C LEU A 161 -0.82 -27.03 -8.80
N GLU A 162 -0.62 -28.21 -9.37
CA GLU A 162 -0.72 -28.43 -10.80
C GLU A 162 -2.05 -27.86 -11.29
N VAL A 163 -1.98 -26.97 -12.28
CA VAL A 163 -3.15 -26.31 -12.86
C VAL A 163 -3.93 -27.35 -13.65
N ASP A 164 -4.99 -27.89 -13.05
CA ASP A 164 -6.05 -28.52 -13.82
C ASP A 164 -6.85 -27.41 -14.51
N SER A 165 -6.68 -27.33 -15.82
CA SER A 165 -7.43 -26.46 -16.71
C SER A 165 -8.90 -26.90 -16.72
N ASN A 166 -9.76 -26.29 -15.89
CA ASN A 166 -11.19 -26.04 -16.14
C ASN A 166 -11.93 -25.63 -14.86
N VAL A 167 -11.93 -24.35 -14.50
CA VAL A 167 -13.09 -23.64 -13.89
C VAL A 167 -12.96 -22.15 -14.24
N GLY A 168 -13.99 -21.60 -14.89
CA GLY A 168 -14.13 -20.17 -15.20
C GLY A 168 -14.38 -19.33 -13.94
N ASP A 169 -14.26 -18.01 -14.09
CA ASP A 169 -14.24 -16.99 -13.04
C ASP A 169 -12.86 -16.75 -12.42
N LYS A 170 -11.94 -16.27 -13.27
CA LYS A 170 -10.76 -15.55 -12.79
C LYS A 170 -11.24 -14.20 -12.23
N ALA A 171 -11.19 -14.04 -10.91
CA ALA A 171 -11.04 -12.72 -10.33
C ALA A 171 -9.81 -12.08 -11.01
N GLU A 172 -10.03 -10.99 -11.73
CA GLU A 172 -8.95 -10.22 -12.35
C GLU A 172 -8.02 -9.75 -11.23
N THR A 173 -6.89 -10.43 -11.08
CA THR A 173 -5.78 -9.90 -10.31
C THR A 173 -5.32 -8.64 -11.02
N PRO A 174 -5.04 -7.54 -10.29
CA PRO A 174 -4.57 -6.32 -10.92
C PRO A 174 -3.29 -6.68 -11.66
N ASN A 175 -3.23 -6.26 -12.92
CA ASN A 175 -2.24 -6.63 -13.92
C ASN A 175 -0.80 -6.44 -13.39
N PHE A 176 -0.28 -7.45 -12.71
CA PHE A 176 1.11 -7.48 -12.30
C PHE A 176 1.90 -7.87 -13.53
N ASP A 177 2.53 -6.87 -14.14
CA ASP A 177 3.40 -7.12 -15.27
C ASP A 177 4.53 -8.10 -14.86
N GLU A 178 4.89 -8.98 -15.79
CA GLU A 178 6.00 -9.92 -15.63
C GLU A 178 7.31 -9.20 -15.21
N ALA A 179 7.43 -7.93 -15.59
CA ALA A 179 8.54 -7.05 -15.21
C ALA A 179 8.61 -6.81 -13.69
N THR A 180 7.49 -6.53 -13.02
CA THR A 180 7.44 -6.35 -11.57
C THR A 180 7.86 -7.61 -10.83
N GLU A 181 7.41 -8.78 -11.29
CA GLU A 181 7.82 -10.07 -10.70
C GLU A 181 9.32 -10.32 -10.86
N LYS A 182 9.86 -10.12 -12.07
CA LYS A 182 11.29 -10.23 -12.33
C LYS A 182 12.11 -9.28 -11.45
N PHE A 183 11.66 -8.03 -11.28
CA PHE A 183 12.30 -7.06 -10.41
C PHE A 183 12.30 -7.51 -8.94
N ILE A 184 11.16 -8.02 -8.44
CA ILE A 184 11.05 -8.54 -7.07
C ILE A 184 12.00 -9.73 -6.85
N GLN A 185 12.11 -10.62 -7.83
CA GLN A 185 13.00 -11.79 -7.76
C GLN A 185 14.49 -11.41 -7.69
N GLN A 186 14.89 -10.27 -8.26
CA GLN A 186 16.27 -9.77 -8.16
C GLN A 186 16.63 -9.25 -6.77
N ILE A 187 15.64 -8.86 -5.96
CA ILE A 187 15.87 -8.35 -4.62
C ILE A 187 16.11 -9.55 -3.68
N PRO A 188 17.25 -9.62 -2.98
CA PRO A 188 17.56 -10.74 -2.10
C PRO A 188 16.54 -10.84 -0.95
N PRO A 189 16.11 -12.06 -0.56
CA PRO A 189 15.27 -12.24 0.61
C PRO A 189 15.94 -11.72 1.87
N LEU A 190 15.21 -10.98 2.70
CA LEU A 190 15.72 -10.54 3.99
C LEU A 190 15.83 -11.72 4.95
N LYS A 191 16.98 -11.84 5.61
CA LYS A 191 17.24 -12.86 6.64
C LYS A 191 16.71 -12.39 8.00
N VAL A 192 15.39 -12.25 8.12
CA VAL A 192 14.70 -11.87 9.37
C VAL A 192 13.82 -13.01 9.83
N ASN A 193 13.94 -13.41 11.11
CA ASN A 193 13.06 -14.44 11.67
C ASN A 193 11.69 -13.85 12.01
N VAL A 194 10.78 -13.87 11.04
CA VAL A 194 9.39 -13.45 11.21
C VAL A 194 8.46 -14.56 11.70
N SER A 195 8.94 -15.81 11.77
CA SER A 195 8.09 -16.96 12.11
C SER A 195 7.44 -16.85 13.49
N LYS A 196 8.08 -16.13 14.41
CA LYS A 196 7.52 -15.80 15.73
C LYS A 196 6.21 -14.99 15.67
N TYR A 197 5.88 -14.37 14.55
CA TYR A 197 4.66 -13.58 14.35
C TYR A 197 3.58 -14.30 13.51
N ASN A 198 3.78 -15.57 13.14
CA ASN A 198 2.84 -16.31 12.29
C ASN A 198 1.43 -16.49 12.88
N HIS A 199 1.27 -16.27 14.18
CA HIS A 199 0.00 -16.31 14.91
C HIS A 199 -0.76 -14.97 14.85
N VAL A 200 -0.12 -13.90 14.38
CA VAL A 200 -0.73 -12.57 14.23
C VAL A 200 -1.20 -12.40 12.79
N PRO A 201 -2.50 -12.25 12.53
CA PRO A 201 -2.97 -11.98 11.18
C PRO A 201 -2.56 -10.58 10.73
N ILE A 202 -2.08 -10.48 9.49
CA ILE A 202 -1.60 -9.24 8.90
C ILE A 202 -2.48 -8.84 7.73
N LEU A 203 -2.97 -7.61 7.73
CA LEU A 203 -3.67 -6.98 6.61
C LEU A 203 -2.83 -5.82 6.08
N ILE A 204 -2.53 -5.85 4.78
CA ILE A 204 -1.93 -4.73 4.07
C ILE A 204 -3.04 -4.05 3.27
N ILE A 205 -3.21 -2.74 3.49
CA ILE A 205 -4.11 -1.90 2.72
C ILE A 205 -3.21 -1.02 1.87
N GLU A 206 -3.32 -1.13 0.56
CA GLU A 206 -2.52 -0.32 -0.36
C GLU A 206 -3.39 0.48 -1.34
N GLY A 207 -2.86 1.62 -1.77
CA GLY A 207 -3.51 2.46 -2.77
C GLY A 207 -2.72 3.74 -3.03
N PHE A 208 -3.33 4.68 -3.74
CA PHE A 208 -2.70 5.97 -4.03
C PHE A 208 -3.13 7.08 -3.06
N THR A 209 -4.26 6.91 -2.35
CA THR A 209 -4.84 7.96 -1.49
C THR A 209 -5.49 7.43 -0.21
N ILE A 210 -5.18 6.20 0.22
CA ILE A 210 -5.77 5.56 1.42
C ILE A 210 -5.63 6.39 2.71
N PHE A 211 -4.59 7.21 2.84
CA PHE A 211 -4.31 8.04 4.01
C PHE A 211 -5.14 9.33 4.05
N ALA A 212 -5.88 9.67 3.00
CA ALA A 212 -6.89 10.71 3.12
C ALA A 212 -8.07 10.25 4.00
N SER A 213 -8.35 8.94 4.05
CA SER A 213 -9.34 8.38 4.95
C SER A 213 -8.83 8.36 6.39
N GLN A 214 -9.49 9.08 7.29
CA GLN A 214 -9.20 8.99 8.73
C GLN A 214 -9.48 7.57 9.25
N PHE A 215 -10.55 6.95 8.77
CA PHE A 215 -10.97 5.61 9.16
C PHE A 215 -9.91 4.54 8.88
N LEU A 216 -9.34 4.51 7.66
CA LEU A 216 -8.27 3.58 7.33
C LEU A 216 -6.99 3.92 8.08
N PHE A 217 -6.66 5.21 8.14
CA PHE A 217 -5.47 5.70 8.82
C PHE A 217 -5.40 5.25 10.29
N ASP A 218 -6.51 5.36 11.03
CA ASP A 218 -6.56 5.01 12.45
C ASP A 218 -6.42 3.51 12.71
N LYS A 219 -6.77 2.67 11.72
CA LYS A 219 -6.60 1.22 11.81
C LYS A 219 -5.17 0.76 11.54
N CYS A 220 -4.41 1.51 10.74
CA CYS A 220 -3.03 1.19 10.41
C CYS A 220 -2.10 1.29 11.63
N HIS A 221 -1.35 0.23 11.88
CA HIS A 221 -0.33 0.15 12.94
C HIS A 221 1.05 0.60 12.42
N ALA A 222 1.32 0.34 11.14
CA ALA A 222 2.45 0.86 10.38
C ALA A 222 1.93 1.55 9.11
N ARG A 223 2.55 2.66 8.73
CA ARG A 223 2.10 3.52 7.62
C ARG A 223 3.32 3.93 6.80
N PHE A 224 3.31 3.58 5.52
CA PHE A 224 4.40 3.84 4.59
C PHE A 224 3.89 4.67 3.41
N PHE A 225 4.57 5.77 3.13
CA PHE A 225 4.30 6.63 1.98
C PHE A 225 5.58 6.72 1.14
N PHE A 226 5.47 6.62 -0.19
CA PHE A 226 6.60 6.78 -1.08
C PHE A 226 6.47 8.11 -1.84
N SER A 227 7.45 9.00 -1.64
CA SER A 227 7.51 10.23 -2.41
C SER A 227 8.34 10.01 -3.69
N LEU A 228 7.92 10.65 -4.77
CA LEU A 228 8.65 10.69 -6.04
C LEU A 228 8.63 12.12 -6.56
N ASP A 229 9.73 12.54 -7.18
CA ASP A 229 9.78 13.80 -7.89
C ASP A 229 8.86 13.77 -9.12
N LYS A 230 8.47 14.97 -9.57
CA LYS A 230 7.50 15.17 -10.64
C LYS A 230 7.93 14.55 -11.94
N GLU A 231 9.20 14.73 -12.29
CA GLU A 231 9.79 14.31 -13.55
C GLU A 231 9.80 12.78 -13.63
N THR A 232 10.27 12.10 -12.58
CA THR A 232 10.25 10.64 -12.46
C THR A 232 8.82 10.10 -12.48
N CYS A 233 7.89 10.74 -11.77
CA CYS A 233 6.48 10.35 -11.76
C CYS A 233 5.86 10.44 -13.16
N GLN A 234 6.10 11.57 -13.87
CA GLN A 234 5.60 11.79 -15.21
C GLN A 234 6.14 10.75 -16.19
N GLN A 235 7.44 10.48 -16.14
CA GLN A 235 8.08 9.48 -17.00
C GLN A 235 7.46 8.10 -16.77
N ARG A 236 7.43 7.63 -15.51
CA ARG A 236 6.83 6.33 -15.17
C ARG A 236 5.37 6.23 -15.56
N ARG A 237 4.60 7.31 -15.44
CA ARG A 237 3.18 7.33 -15.82
C ARG A 237 3.02 7.25 -17.33
N SER A 238 3.87 7.92 -18.11
CA SER A 238 3.82 7.87 -19.57
C SER A 238 4.12 6.49 -20.17
N GLU A 239 4.78 5.62 -19.40
CA GLU A 239 5.07 4.24 -19.77
C GLU A 239 3.92 3.26 -19.42
N ARG A 240 2.91 3.72 -18.65
CA ARG A 240 1.76 2.90 -18.26
C ARG A 240 0.65 2.99 -19.29
N ASN A 241 -0.03 1.87 -19.48
CA ASN A 241 -1.21 1.78 -20.33
C ASN A 241 -2.48 1.74 -19.46
N TYR A 242 -3.09 2.90 -19.22
CA TYR A 242 -4.36 3.00 -18.49
C TYR A 242 -5.56 2.75 -19.41
N PHE A 243 -6.65 2.27 -18.82
CA PHE A 243 -7.95 2.19 -19.45
C PHE A 243 -8.97 2.95 -18.59
N PRO A 244 -9.56 4.05 -19.10
CA PRO A 244 -9.25 4.71 -20.37
C PRO A 244 -7.84 5.34 -20.37
N PRO A 245 -7.22 5.56 -21.55
CA PRO A 245 -5.91 6.19 -21.60
C PRO A 245 -5.97 7.65 -21.14
N ASP A 246 -4.91 8.12 -20.48
CA ASP A 246 -4.77 9.52 -20.06
C ASP A 246 -4.99 10.47 -21.25
N SER A 247 -5.83 11.50 -21.07
CA SER A 247 -6.04 12.52 -22.10
C SER A 247 -4.84 13.48 -22.22
N PRO A 248 -4.69 14.24 -23.33
CA PRO A 248 -3.60 15.19 -23.48
C PRO A 248 -3.51 16.18 -22.30
N ASN A 249 -2.33 16.27 -21.68
CA ASN A 249 -2.03 17.06 -20.49
C ASN A 249 -2.71 16.60 -19.17
N TYR A 250 -3.35 15.44 -19.13
CA TYR A 250 -4.00 14.93 -17.91
C TYR A 250 -3.04 14.90 -16.71
N PHE A 251 -1.79 14.46 -16.89
CA PHE A 251 -0.79 14.47 -15.82
C PHE A 251 -0.55 15.88 -15.25
N LYS A 252 -0.30 16.85 -16.13
CA LYS A 252 0.03 18.22 -15.72
C LYS A 252 -1.15 18.94 -15.07
N LYS A 253 -2.36 18.70 -15.58
CA LYS A 253 -3.57 19.40 -15.15
C LYS A 253 -4.26 18.76 -13.95
N ILE A 254 -4.13 17.44 -13.78
CA ILE A 254 -4.93 16.68 -12.81
C ILE A 254 -4.06 15.84 -11.89
N VAL A 255 -3.28 14.89 -12.42
CA VAL A 255 -2.51 13.95 -11.60
C VAL A 255 -1.56 14.66 -10.65
N TRP A 256 -0.73 15.57 -11.17
CA TRP A 256 0.25 16.24 -10.34
C TRP A 256 -0.38 17.23 -9.35
N PRO A 257 -1.33 18.10 -9.74
CA PRO A 257 -2.01 18.97 -8.78
C PRO A 257 -2.78 18.22 -7.68
N GLU A 258 -3.47 17.11 -7.99
CA GLU A 258 -4.15 16.30 -6.97
C GLU A 258 -3.16 15.60 -6.05
N TYR A 259 -2.01 15.14 -6.57
CA TYR A 259 -0.93 14.61 -5.75
C TYR A 259 -0.35 15.66 -4.78
N GLU A 260 -0.04 16.87 -5.26
CA GLU A 260 0.45 17.96 -4.41
C GLU A 260 -0.54 18.33 -3.32
N LYS A 261 -1.84 18.36 -3.66
CA LYS A 261 -2.92 18.58 -2.72
C LYS A 261 -3.01 17.46 -1.69
N HIS A 262 -2.85 16.20 -2.09
CA HIS A 262 -2.82 15.05 -1.17
C HIS A 262 -1.64 15.14 -0.20
N LEU A 263 -0.45 15.50 -0.69
CA LEU A 263 0.73 15.74 0.12
C LEU A 263 0.48 16.81 1.19
N ASP A 264 0.00 17.99 0.79
CA ASP A 264 -0.25 19.10 1.72
C ASP A 264 -1.34 18.77 2.74
N GLN A 265 -2.41 18.09 2.32
CA GLN A 265 -3.56 17.86 3.19
C GLN A 265 -3.37 16.68 4.14
N PHE A 266 -2.76 15.59 3.67
CA PHE A 266 -2.81 14.31 4.39
C PHE A 266 -1.45 13.76 4.77
N ILE A 267 -0.40 14.00 3.98
CA ILE A 267 0.92 13.43 4.27
C ILE A 267 1.71 14.34 5.20
N ASN A 268 1.84 15.62 4.86
CA ASN A 268 2.65 16.58 5.61
C ASN A 268 2.04 16.94 6.98
N LYS A 269 0.73 16.76 7.15
CA LYS A 269 -0.02 17.17 8.34
C LYS A 269 -0.33 16.04 9.31
N ARG A 270 -0.09 14.78 8.94
CA ARG A 270 -0.41 13.62 9.80
C ARG A 270 0.86 13.03 10.43
N PRO A 271 0.91 12.87 11.77
CA PRO A 271 2.04 12.24 12.42
C PRO A 271 2.00 10.71 12.25
N GLY A 272 3.17 10.07 12.35
CA GLY A 272 3.27 8.61 12.40
C GLY A 272 3.20 7.90 11.05
N LEU A 273 3.40 8.62 9.94
CA LEU A 273 3.78 8.04 8.65
C LEU A 273 5.30 7.94 8.57
N THR A 274 5.78 6.88 7.94
CA THR A 274 7.16 6.76 7.47
C THR A 274 7.17 7.09 5.99
N VAL A 275 7.92 8.12 5.61
CA VAL A 275 8.08 8.54 4.22
C VAL A 275 9.40 7.97 3.70
N PHE A 276 9.34 7.27 2.57
CA PHE A 276 10.50 6.82 1.82
C PHE A 276 10.64 7.68 0.56
N GLU A 277 11.83 8.23 0.37
CA GLU A 277 12.13 9.03 -0.82
C GLU A 277 12.59 8.13 -1.98
N GLY A 278 12.43 8.62 -3.21
CA GLY A 278 12.59 7.85 -4.43
C GLY A 278 14.03 7.40 -4.77
N ASP A 279 15.04 7.85 -4.02
CA ASP A 279 16.46 7.61 -4.28
C ASP A 279 17.03 6.43 -3.48
N GLU A 280 16.31 5.92 -2.47
CA GLU A 280 16.72 4.75 -1.70
C GLU A 280 16.54 3.44 -2.48
N SER A 281 17.48 2.50 -2.28
CA SER A 281 17.34 1.16 -2.86
C SER A 281 16.17 0.40 -2.24
N MET A 282 15.47 -0.39 -3.05
CA MET A 282 14.32 -1.16 -2.57
C MET A 282 14.67 -2.13 -1.44
N GLU A 283 15.91 -2.64 -1.42
CA GLU A 283 16.39 -3.48 -0.32
C GLU A 283 16.47 -2.71 1.01
N THR A 284 16.97 -1.48 0.96
CA THR A 284 17.07 -0.60 2.15
C THR A 284 15.70 -0.23 2.67
N ILE A 285 14.81 0.18 1.77
CA ILE A 285 13.41 0.51 2.10
C ILE A 285 12.72 -0.71 2.73
N LEU A 286 12.85 -1.90 2.13
CA LEU A 286 12.28 -3.12 2.67
C LEU A 286 12.83 -3.46 4.06
N ARG A 287 14.15 -3.35 4.26
CA ARG A 287 14.78 -3.60 5.56
C ARG A 287 14.25 -2.67 6.65
N ASN A 288 14.19 -1.37 6.35
CA ASN A 288 13.68 -0.34 7.27
C ASN A 288 12.20 -0.59 7.60
N ALA A 289 11.38 -0.88 6.59
CA ALA A 289 9.97 -1.17 6.77
C ALA A 289 9.73 -2.43 7.62
N VAL A 290 10.46 -3.52 7.36
CA VAL A 290 10.37 -4.76 8.13
C VAL A 290 10.77 -4.52 9.58
N GLN A 291 11.83 -3.75 9.82
CA GLN A 291 12.22 -3.36 11.18
C GLN A 291 11.08 -2.63 11.90
N ILE A 292 10.49 -1.61 11.26
CA ILE A 292 9.34 -0.86 11.82
C ILE A 292 8.17 -1.81 12.11
N ILE A 293 7.79 -2.66 11.16
CA ILE A 293 6.71 -3.65 11.31
C ILE A 293 6.98 -4.55 12.52
N THR A 294 8.18 -5.12 12.63
CA THR A 294 8.54 -6.02 13.74
C THR A 294 8.54 -5.32 15.10
N CYS A 295 9.01 -4.08 15.20
CA CYS A 295 8.94 -3.30 16.43
C CYS A 295 7.48 -3.06 16.85
N ARG A 296 6.61 -2.67 15.91
CA ARG A 296 5.18 -2.43 16.19
C ARG A 296 4.42 -3.71 16.54
N LEU A 297 4.79 -4.84 15.94
CA LEU A 297 4.26 -6.15 16.32
C LEU A 297 4.63 -6.50 17.77
N GLU A 298 5.87 -6.24 18.18
CA GLU A 298 6.34 -6.46 19.55
C GLU A 298 5.61 -5.58 20.57
N GLU A 299 5.44 -4.29 20.27
CA GLU A 299 4.65 -3.36 21.11
C GLU A 299 3.20 -3.83 21.29
N LYS A 300 2.58 -4.33 20.21
CA LYS A 300 1.21 -4.85 20.25
C LYS A 300 1.11 -6.10 21.13
N ASN A 301 2.07 -7.02 21.01
CA ASN A 301 2.11 -8.23 21.83
C ASN A 301 2.28 -7.91 23.32
N GLN A 302 3.15 -6.94 23.67
CA GLN A 302 3.33 -6.52 25.07
C GLN A 302 2.05 -5.93 25.68
N LYS A 303 1.32 -5.09 24.93
CA LYS A 303 0.05 -4.50 25.39
C LYS A 303 -1.01 -5.57 25.67
N ASN A 304 -1.09 -6.60 24.82
CA ASN A 304 -2.03 -7.71 25.01
C ASN A 304 -1.71 -8.53 26.26
N THR A 305 -0.42 -8.77 26.54
CA THR A 305 0.02 -9.48 27.76
C THR A 305 -0.34 -8.69 29.02
N ILE A 306 -0.05 -7.38 29.05
CA ILE A 306 -0.32 -6.51 30.23
C ILE A 306 -1.82 -6.36 30.49
N SER A 307 -2.62 -6.22 29.42
CA SER A 307 -4.09 -6.16 29.53
C SER A 307 -4.65 -7.47 30.09
N SER A 308 -4.10 -8.61 29.68
CA SER A 308 -4.54 -9.93 30.18
C SER A 308 -4.16 -10.17 31.65
N SER A 309 -2.98 -9.71 32.09
CA SER A 309 -2.56 -9.86 33.50
C SER A 309 -3.30 -8.92 34.45
N THR A 310 -3.73 -7.75 33.99
CA THR A 310 -4.48 -6.77 34.82
C THR A 310 -5.93 -7.20 35.07
N ILE A 311 -6.50 -8.03 34.19
CA ILE A 311 -7.88 -8.54 34.33
C ILE A 311 -7.94 -9.81 35.20
N ALA A 312 -6.79 -10.43 35.46
CA ALA A 312 -6.66 -11.67 36.24
C ALA A 312 -6.40 -11.45 37.74
N VAL A 313 -6.53 -10.23 38.25
CA VAL A 313 -6.38 -9.84 39.67
C VAL A 313 -7.70 -9.28 40.19
#